data_AF-A0A382KD55-F1
#
_entry.id   AF-A0A382KD55-F1
#
_cell.length_a   1.000
_cell.length_b   1.000
_cell.length_c   1.000
_cell.angle_alpha   90.00
_cell.angle_beta   90.00
_cell.angle_gamma   90.00
#
_symmetry.space_group_name_H-M   'P 1'
#
loop_
_entity.id
_entity.type
_entity.pdbx_description
1 polymer ?
#
loop_
_entity_poly.entity_id
_entity_poly.type
_entity_poly.pdbx_seq_one_letter_code
_entity_poly.pdbx_strand_id
1 'polypeptide(L)'
;VLIIEREKFPRYHIGESLLPFTYEPLKRLGLIERMRASVFIKKYSVQFVSNTGKASQPFYFNTRYDDDVAQTWQVLRSEFDQMLLEHA
;
A
#
# COMPACT_ATOMS: atom_id res chain seq x y z
N VAL A 1 -8.64 8.68 22.68
CA VAL A 1 -9.64 7.95 21.86
C VAL A 1 -9.55 6.48 22.23
N LEU A 2 -10.65 5.71 22.22
CA LEU A 2 -10.64 4.26 22.47
C LEU A 2 -10.91 3.52 21.16
N ILE A 3 -10.07 2.54 20.82
CA ILE A 3 -10.24 1.64 19.67
C ILE A 3 -10.61 0.25 20.21
N ILE A 4 -11.68 -0.34 19.69
CA ILE A 4 -12.10 -1.71 20.01
C ILE A 4 -12.11 -2.50 18.70
N GLU A 5 -11.26 -3.52 18.61
CA GLU A 5 -11.19 -4.45 17.49
C GLU A 5 -11.51 -5.86 17.99
N ARG A 6 -12.27 -6.61 17.20
CA ARG A 6 -12.74 -7.96 17.53
C ARG A 6 -11.61 -8.99 17.46
N GLU A 7 -10.72 -8.83 16.49
CA GLU A 7 -9.67 -9.81 16.19
C GLU A 7 -8.33 -9.47 16.85
N LYS A 8 -7.52 -10.50 17.11
CA LYS A 8 -6.16 -10.34 17.65
C LYS A 8 -5.17 -10.16 16.50
N PHE A 9 -4.27 -9.19 16.59
CA PHE A 9 -3.19 -8.99 15.63
C PHE A 9 -1.97 -9.87 15.94
N PRO A 10 -1.17 -10.25 14.92
CA PRO A 10 -1.43 -10.07 13.49
C PRO A 10 -2.58 -10.96 13.00
N ARG A 11 -3.41 -10.44 12.09
CA ARG A 11 -4.59 -11.15 11.55
C ARG A 11 -4.62 -11.16 10.03
N TYR A 12 -5.16 -12.21 9.44
CA TYR A 12 -5.35 -12.27 7.99
C TYR A 12 -6.41 -11.26 7.53
N HIS A 13 -6.17 -10.60 6.39
CA HIS A 13 -7.16 -9.78 5.69
C HIS A 13 -6.76 -9.61 4.22
N ILE A 14 -7.73 -9.65 3.29
CA ILE A 14 -7.47 -9.41 1.86
C ILE A 14 -7.39 -7.91 1.55
N GLY A 15 -6.63 -7.52 0.53
CA GLY A 15 -6.50 -6.12 0.10
C GLY A 15 -5.09 -5.58 0.29
N GLU A 16 -4.14 -6.28 -0.32
CA GLU A 16 -2.70 -6.05 -0.25
C GLU A 16 -2.20 -4.92 -1.16
N SER A 17 -2.97 -4.60 -2.21
CA SER A 17 -2.57 -3.71 -3.29
C SER A 17 -2.98 -2.26 -3.03
N LEU A 18 -2.05 -1.47 -2.50
CA LEU A 18 -2.28 -0.05 -2.24
C LEU A 18 -2.25 0.79 -3.52
N LEU A 19 -2.75 2.02 -3.42
CA LEU A 19 -2.76 3.02 -4.49
C LEU A 19 -1.83 4.19 -4.16
N PRO A 20 -1.33 4.96 -5.14
CA PRO A 20 -0.51 6.15 -4.91
C PRO A 20 -1.04 7.07 -3.80
N PHE A 21 -2.36 7.34 -3.79
CA PHE A 21 -2.95 8.26 -2.82
C PHE A 21 -3.08 7.72 -1.39
N THR A 22 -2.64 6.49 -1.09
CA THR A 22 -2.41 6.07 0.30
C THR A 22 -1.19 6.76 0.90
N TYR A 23 -0.31 7.34 0.07
CA TYR A 23 0.86 8.11 0.51
C TYR A 23 0.48 9.27 1.43
N GLU A 24 -0.54 10.08 1.07
CA GLU A 24 -0.89 11.28 1.84
C GLU A 24 -1.39 10.96 3.27
N PRO A 25 -2.31 10.01 3.49
CA PRO A 25 -2.65 9.55 4.84
C PRO A 25 -1.43 9.03 5.61
N LEU A 26 -0.57 8.21 4.99
CA LEU A 26 0.62 7.66 5.65
C LEU A 26 1.65 8.76 6.00
N LYS A 27 1.78 9.79 5.16
CA LYS A 27 2.61 10.97 5.42
C LYS A 27 2.09 11.77 6.60
N ARG A 28 0.78 11.99 6.67
CA ARG A 28 0.14 12.68 7.81
C ARG A 28 0.32 11.91 9.12
N LEU A 29 0.41 10.59 9.07
CA LEU A 29 0.72 9.73 10.21
C LEU A 29 2.24 9.60 10.49
N GLY A 30 3.11 10.20 9.68
CA GLY A 30 4.56 10.08 9.85
C GLY A 30 5.13 8.68 9.57
N LEU A 31 4.41 7.84 8.82
CA LEU A 31 4.76 6.43 8.60
C LEU A 31 5.57 6.17 7.33
N ILE A 32 5.81 7.19 6.50
CA ILE A 32 6.48 7.03 5.20
C ILE A 32 7.87 6.41 5.33
N GLU A 33 8.69 6.86 6.29
CA GLU A 33 10.03 6.30 6.47
C GLU A 33 9.99 4.83 6.90
N ARG A 34 9.04 4.45 7.77
CA ARG A 34 8.82 3.05 8.15
C ARG A 34 8.39 2.20 6.95
N MET A 35 7.53 2.74 6.07
CA MET A 35 7.11 2.07 4.84
C MET A 35 8.25 1.92 3.83
N ARG A 36 9.10 2.95 3.67
CA ARG A 36 10.27 2.89 2.79
C ARG A 36 11.32 1.87 3.26
N ALA A 37 11.47 1.72 4.58
CA ALA A 37 12.37 0.74 5.20
C ALA A 37 11.76 -0.67 5.33
N SER A 38 10.46 -0.83 5.06
CA SER A 38 9.77 -2.12 5.16
C SER A 38 10.19 -3.10 4.06
N VAL A 39 9.87 -4.38 4.27
CA VAL A 39 10.04 -5.45 3.28
C VAL A 39 8.94 -5.48 2.22
N PHE A 40 7.93 -4.61 2.33
CA PHE A 40 6.82 -4.57 1.38
C PHE A 40 7.28 -4.21 -0.02
N ILE A 41 6.72 -4.91 -1.02
CA ILE A 41 7.14 -4.74 -2.41
C ILE A 41 6.70 -3.36 -2.90
N LYS A 42 7.65 -2.59 -3.44
CA LYS A 42 7.37 -1.30 -4.08
C LYS A 42 6.62 -1.53 -5.40
N LYS A 43 5.46 -0.90 -5.52
CA LYS A 43 4.54 -0.91 -6.65
C LYS A 43 4.61 0.43 -7.38
N TYR A 44 4.98 0.37 -8.65
CA TYR A 44 5.20 1.56 -9.50
C TYR A 44 4.18 1.70 -10.63
N SER A 45 3.38 0.66 -10.88
CA SER A 45 2.45 0.63 -11.99
C SER A 45 1.29 -0.32 -11.76
N VAL A 46 0.35 -0.30 -12.69
CA VAL A 46 -0.64 -1.36 -12.90
C VAL A 46 -0.57 -1.82 -14.36
N GLN A 47 -0.77 -3.10 -14.59
CA GLN A 47 -0.89 -3.67 -15.93
C GLN A 47 -2.16 -4.51 -15.99
N PHE A 48 -2.88 -4.41 -17.10
CA PHE A 48 -4.11 -5.14 -17.31
C PHE A 48 -3.91 -6.18 -18.40
N VAL A 49 -4.41 -7.39 -18.18
CA VAL A 49 -4.45 -8.44 -19.19
C VAL A 49 -5.92 -8.61 -19.58
N SER A 50 -6.20 -8.39 -20.86
CA SER A 50 -7.54 -8.56 -21.42
C SER A 50 -7.97 -10.04 -21.46
N ASN A 51 -9.24 -10.30 -21.72
CA ASN A 51 -9.77 -11.66 -21.89
C ASN A 51 -9.13 -12.45 -23.04
N THR A 52 -8.49 -11.77 -24.02
CA THR A 52 -7.73 -12.41 -25.09
C THR A 52 -6.29 -12.73 -24.69
N GLY A 53 -5.89 -12.48 -23.44
CA GLY A 53 -4.51 -12.63 -22.97
C GLY A 53 -3.57 -11.50 -23.40
N LYS A 54 -4.06 -10.49 -24.14
CA LYS A 54 -3.23 -9.34 -24.53
C LYS A 54 -3.04 -8.41 -23.34
N ALA A 55 -1.79 -8.18 -22.95
CA ALA A 55 -1.42 -7.24 -21.91
C ALA A 55 -1.43 -5.79 -22.43
N SER A 56 -1.86 -4.85 -21.59
CA SER A 56 -1.68 -3.43 -21.80
C SER A 56 -0.20 -3.04 -21.68
N GLN A 57 0.15 -1.85 -22.16
CA GLN A 57 1.35 -1.19 -21.64
C GLN A 57 1.17 -0.97 -20.13
N PRO A 58 2.23 -1.06 -19.31
CA PRO A 58 2.13 -0.74 -17.89
C PRO A 58 1.79 0.74 -17.72
N PHE A 59 0.81 1.02 -16.86
CA PHE A 59 0.46 2.37 -16.46
C PHE A 59 1.35 2.76 -15.29
N TYR A 60 2.51 3.37 -15.57
CA TYR A 60 3.44 3.84 -14.55
C TYR A 60 2.95 5.11 -13.88
N PHE A 61 2.98 5.13 -12.55
CA PHE A 61 2.44 6.25 -11.77
C PHE A 61 3.28 7.54 -11.90
N ASN A 62 4.58 7.43 -12.16
CA ASN A 62 5.49 8.57 -12.36
C ASN A 62 5.19 9.37 -13.64
N THR A 63 4.34 8.86 -14.53
CA THR A 63 3.85 9.62 -15.70
C THR A 63 2.78 10.64 -15.32
N ARG A 64 2.24 10.56 -14.09
CA ARG A 64 1.07 11.33 -13.66
C ARG A 64 1.24 12.05 -12.32
N TYR A 65 2.15 11.58 -11.47
CA TYR A 65 2.38 12.09 -10.12
C TYR A 65 3.86 12.29 -9.86
N ASP A 66 4.18 13.14 -8.89
CA ASP A 66 5.54 13.38 -8.41
C ASP A 66 6.16 12.11 -7.79
N ASP A 67 7.49 12.02 -7.79
CA ASP A 67 8.25 10.82 -7.42
C ASP A 67 7.88 10.25 -6.03
N ASP A 68 7.53 11.13 -5.09
CA ASP A 68 7.12 10.73 -3.74
C ASP A 68 5.80 9.95 -3.73
N VAL A 69 4.82 10.38 -4.54
CA VAL A 69 3.47 9.80 -4.61
C VAL A 69 3.42 8.67 -5.64
N ALA A 70 4.29 8.72 -6.66
CA ALA A 70 4.35 7.78 -7.78
C ALA A 70 4.83 6.36 -7.40
N GLN A 71 5.08 6.08 -6.12
CA GLN A 71 5.39 4.76 -5.62
C GLN A 71 4.49 4.42 -4.44
N THR A 72 3.90 3.22 -4.45
CA THR A 72 3.10 2.68 -3.34
C THR A 72 3.52 1.24 -3.05
N TRP A 73 2.82 0.50 -2.19
CA TRP A 73 3.26 -0.81 -1.73
C TRP A 73 2.25 -1.93 -2.01
N GLN A 74 2.76 -3.13 -2.24
CA GLN A 74 2.03 -4.38 -2.01
C GLN A 74 2.36 -4.82 -0.58
N VAL A 75 1.36 -4.87 0.29
CA VAL A 75 1.56 -5.12 1.72
C VAL A 75 1.01 -6.47 2.15
N LEU A 76 1.65 -7.11 3.13
CA LEU A 76 0.99 -8.17 3.87
C LEU A 76 0.10 -7.53 4.94
N ARG A 77 -1.22 -7.68 4.80
CA ARG A 77 -2.19 -6.97 5.65
C ARG A 77 -2.05 -7.28 7.14
N SER A 78 -1.65 -8.50 7.49
CA SER A 78 -1.45 -8.88 8.88
C SER A 78 -0.36 -8.04 9.56
N GLU A 79 0.70 -7.72 8.83
CA GLU A 79 1.81 -6.90 9.32
C GLU A 79 1.51 -5.40 9.18
N PHE A 80 0.94 -4.98 8.06
CA PHE A 80 0.60 -3.58 7.81
C PHE A 80 -0.45 -3.06 8.79
N ASP A 81 -1.52 -3.82 9.04
CA ASP A 81 -2.56 -3.36 9.96
C ASP A 81 -2.07 -3.38 11.41
N GLN A 82 -1.24 -4.37 11.80
CA GLN A 82 -0.58 -4.37 13.11
C GLN A 82 0.31 -3.14 13.27
N MET A 83 1.10 -2.81 12.26
CA MET A 83 1.95 -1.62 12.24
C MET A 83 1.13 -0.33 12.44
N LEU A 84 -0.03 -0.22 11.79
CA LEU A 84 -0.93 0.92 11.95
C LEU A 84 -1.54 0.96 13.35
N LEU A 85 -1.95 -0.18 13.90
CA LEU A 85 -2.53 -0.26 15.24
C LEU A 85 -1.50 0.09 16.33
N GLU A 86 -0.26 -0.37 16.20
CA GLU A 86 0.85 -0.04 17.12
C GLU A 86 1.20 1.46 17.12
N HIS A 87 0.83 2.18 16.04
CA HIS A 87 1.04 3.62 15.92
C HIS A 87 -0.14 4.47 16.46
N ALA A 88 -1.33 3.88 16.58
CA ALA A 88 -2.59 4.57 16.92
C ALA A 88 -2.70 4.92 18.41
#